data_AF-A0A955KP90-F1
#
_entry.id   AF-A0A955KP90-F1
#
_cell.length_a   1.000
_cell.length_b   1.000
_cell.length_c   1.000
_cell.angle_alpha   90.00
_cell.angle_beta   90.00
_cell.angle_gamma   90.00
#
_symmetry.space_group_name_H-M   'P 1'
#
loop_
_entity.id
_entity.type
_entity.pdbx_description
1 polymer ?
#
loop_
_entity_poly.entity_id
_entity_poly.type
_entity_poly.pdbx_seq_one_letter_code
_entity_poly.pdbx_strand_id
1 'polypeptide(L)'
;MTKIKMVDYSQNDYSVKSDWPWWRENGSGVQSASVATEHGLVTMEIYTNDNFTRLGFAHNGRFYTRTWQRAWGKKTAVRLAREFAKQVVTGDE
;
A
#
# COMPACT_ATOMS: atom_id res chain seq x y z
N MET A 1 -22.16 28.17 2.49
CA MET A 1 -21.02 27.54 1.81
C MET A 1 -19.93 27.30 2.85
N THR A 2 -19.77 26.07 3.32
CA THR A 2 -18.78 25.72 4.35
C THR A 2 -17.44 25.46 3.70
N LYS A 3 -16.46 26.34 3.92
CA LYS A 3 -15.08 26.15 3.44
C LYS A 3 -14.45 25.00 4.22
N ILE A 4 -14.23 23.86 3.57
CA ILE A 4 -13.41 22.78 4.11
C ILE A 4 -11.96 23.29 4.16
N LYS A 5 -11.42 23.46 5.36
CA LYS A 5 -10.03 23.86 5.58
C LYS A 5 -9.18 22.59 5.42
N MET A 6 -8.54 22.42 4.26
CA MET A 6 -7.51 21.40 4.08
C MET A 6 -6.36 21.78 5.01
N VAL A 7 -6.18 21.03 6.09
CA VAL A 7 -4.99 21.14 6.94
C VAL A 7 -3.90 20.41 6.18
N ASP A 8 -2.86 21.12 5.77
CA ASP A 8 -1.64 20.50 5.24
C ASP A 8 -1.16 19.50 6.29
N TYR A 9 -1.35 18.21 6.02
CA TYR A 9 -0.68 17.19 6.79
C TYR A 9 0.81 17.47 6.62
N SER A 10 1.53 17.61 7.74
CA SER A 10 2.98 17.67 7.70
C SER A 10 3.44 16.51 6.83
N GLN A 11 4.08 16.83 5.70
CA GLN A 11 4.93 15.87 5.03
C GLN A 11 5.99 15.55 6.08
N ASN A 12 5.73 14.51 6.88
CA ASN A 12 6.77 13.89 7.63
C ASN A 12 7.75 13.45 6.57
N ASP A 13 8.87 14.15 6.55
CA ASP A 13 10.04 13.92 5.73
C ASP A 13 10.63 12.58 6.20
N TYR A 14 9.90 11.50 5.89
CA TYR A 14 10.37 10.14 6.07
C TYR A 14 11.42 9.95 4.99
N SER A 15 12.64 10.38 5.29
CA SER A 15 13.83 9.93 4.60
C SER A 15 13.73 8.40 4.49
N VAL A 16 13.46 7.94 3.27
CA VAL A 16 13.34 6.53 2.88
C VAL A 16 14.73 5.92 3.07
N LYS A 17 15.08 5.55 4.31
CA LYS A 17 16.29 4.76 4.58
C LYS A 17 16.05 3.33 4.07
N SER A 18 17.07 2.81 3.40
CA SER A 18 17.13 1.70 2.44
C SER A 18 16.56 0.31 2.80
N ASP A 19 15.90 0.12 3.95
CA ASP A 19 15.47 -1.21 4.44
C ASP A 19 13.96 -1.46 4.26
N TRP A 20 13.41 -1.02 3.13
CA TRP A 20 11.97 -1.07 2.84
C TRP A 20 11.45 -2.48 2.48
N PRO A 21 10.22 -2.84 2.92
CA PRO A 21 9.27 -2.00 3.65
C PRO A 21 9.31 -2.18 5.17
N TRP A 22 9.13 -1.08 5.91
CA TRP A 22 8.89 -1.09 7.35
C TRP A 22 7.41 -1.43 7.61
N TRP A 23 7.17 -2.44 8.44
CA TRP A 23 5.83 -2.93 8.75
C TRP A 23 5.30 -2.29 10.02
N ARG A 24 4.05 -1.82 9.98
CA ARG A 24 3.25 -1.53 11.17
C ARG A 24 2.37 -2.73 11.45
N GLU A 25 2.26 -3.11 12.71
CA GLU A 25 1.30 -4.11 13.16
C GLU A 25 0.46 -3.49 14.27
N ASN A 26 -0.85 -3.70 14.23
CA ASN A 26 -1.70 -3.39 15.38
C ASN A 26 -2.07 -4.68 16.11
N GLY A 27 -2.42 -4.56 17.40
CA GLY A 27 -2.87 -5.69 18.22
C GLY A 27 -4.19 -6.32 17.77
N SER A 28 -4.78 -5.84 16.67
CA SER A 28 -6.03 -6.34 16.07
C SER A 28 -5.77 -7.28 14.89
N GLY A 29 -4.52 -7.67 14.62
CA GLY A 29 -4.17 -8.59 13.54
C GLY A 29 -4.09 -7.92 12.16
N VAL A 30 -3.90 -6.59 12.11
CA VAL A 30 -3.66 -5.86 10.87
C VAL A 30 -2.17 -5.53 10.77
N GLN A 31 -1.55 -5.97 9.68
CA GLN A 31 -0.19 -5.62 9.31
C GLN A 31 -0.23 -4.73 8.08
N SER A 32 0.31 -3.51 8.18
CA SER A 32 0.30 -2.53 7.10
C SER A 32 1.70 -2.07 6.75
N ALA A 33 1.96 -1.83 5.47
CA ALA A 33 3.24 -1.31 5.01
C ALA A 33 3.08 -0.54 3.70
N SER A 34 4.12 0.20 3.31
CA SER A 34 4.22 0.79 1.97
C SER A 34 5.44 0.24 1.28
N VAL A 35 5.32 -0.13 0.00
CA VAL A 35 6.41 -0.63 -0.83
C VAL A 35 6.73 0.41 -1.88
N ALA A 36 7.96 0.90 -1.87
CA ALA A 36 8.49 1.68 -2.97
C ALA A 36 8.72 0.74 -4.17
N THR A 37 8.17 1.13 -5.31
CA THR A 37 8.38 0.51 -6.62
C THR A 37 8.97 1.55 -7.56
N GLU A 38 9.47 1.11 -8.71
CA GLU A 38 9.94 2.02 -9.76
C GLU A 38 8.83 2.94 -10.32
N HIS A 39 7.56 2.62 -10.06
CA HIS A 39 6.40 3.36 -10.56
C HIS A 39 5.68 4.18 -9.49
N GLY A 40 6.13 4.12 -8.23
CA GLY A 40 5.52 4.82 -7.10
C GLY A 40 5.33 3.93 -5.88
N LEU A 41 4.55 4.42 -4.92
CA LEU A 41 4.31 3.75 -3.64
C LEU A 41 3.03 2.91 -3.68
N VAL A 42 3.16 1.63 -3.33
CA VAL A 42 2.02 0.74 -3.12
C VAL A 42 1.78 0.57 -1.63
N THR A 43 0.59 0.89 -1.16
CA THR A 43 0.16 0.63 0.22
C THR A 43 -0.35 -0.80 0.33
N MET A 44 -0.04 -1.48 1.43
CA MET A 44 -0.44 -2.85 1.70
C MET A 44 -1.06 -2.97 3.07
N GLU A 45 -2.09 -3.81 3.17
CA GLU A 45 -2.72 -4.21 4.44
C GLU A 45 -2.99 -5.72 4.40
N ILE A 46 -2.56 -6.42 5.45
CA ILE A 46 -2.80 -7.85 5.66
C ILE A 46 -3.59 -7.98 6.94
N TYR A 47 -4.79 -8.52 6.84
CA TYR A 47 -5.70 -8.76 7.94
C TYR A 47 -5.62 -10.26 8.25
N THR A 48 -4.79 -10.63 9.24
CA THR A 48 -4.52 -12.04 9.55
C THR A 48 -5.75 -12.75 10.12
N ASN A 49 -6.55 -12.04 10.91
CA ASN A 49 -7.76 -12.58 11.52
C ASN A 49 -8.88 -12.80 10.50
N ASP A 50 -9.00 -11.90 9.52
CA ASP A 50 -10.00 -11.97 8.46
C ASP A 50 -9.51 -12.74 7.23
N ASN A 51 -8.29 -13.28 7.29
CA ASN A 51 -7.60 -13.95 6.19
C ASN A 51 -7.70 -13.15 4.88
N PHE A 52 -7.32 -11.87 4.91
CA PHE A 52 -7.53 -10.93 3.81
C PHE A 52 -6.29 -10.09 3.53
N THR A 53 -6.05 -9.74 2.26
CA THR A 53 -4.96 -8.85 1.85
C THR A 53 -5.49 -7.80 0.89
N ARG A 54 -5.09 -6.54 1.10
CA ARG A 54 -5.40 -5.41 0.25
C ARG A 54 -4.14 -4.69 -0.19
N LEU A 55 -4.09 -4.29 -1.45
CA LEU A 55 -3.10 -3.39 -2.02
C LEU A 55 -3.79 -2.16 -2.59
N GLY A 56 -3.15 -1.01 -2.48
CA GLY A 56 -3.59 0.26 -3.04
C GLY A 56 -2.45 0.94 -3.78
N PHE A 57 -2.72 1.48 -4.97
CA PHE A 57 -1.72 2.15 -5.79
C PHE A 57 -2.35 3.36 -6.51
N ALA A 58 -1.78 4.55 -6.28
CA ALA A 58 -2.18 5.77 -6.98
C ALA A 58 -1.29 5.96 -8.22
N HIS A 59 -1.89 6.01 -9.41
CA HIS A 59 -1.17 6.19 -10.67
C HIS A 59 -1.99 7.02 -11.65
N ASN A 60 -1.36 8.00 -12.31
CA ASN A 60 -1.99 8.90 -13.30
C ASN A 60 -3.34 9.51 -12.84
N GLY A 61 -3.41 9.96 -11.59
CA GLY A 61 -4.62 10.57 -11.01
C GLY A 61 -5.75 9.59 -10.68
N ARG A 62 -5.53 8.27 -10.81
CA ARG A 62 -6.48 7.22 -10.42
C ARG A 62 -5.94 6.41 -9.26
N PHE A 63 -6.85 5.84 -8.47
CA PHE A 63 -6.51 4.94 -7.37
C PHE A 63 -6.97 3.52 -7.70
N TYR A 64 -6.01 2.61 -7.79
CA TYR A 64 -6.23 1.20 -8.09
C TYR A 64 -6.18 0.40 -6.79
N THR A 65 -7.06 -0.58 -6.66
CA THR A 65 -7.10 -1.47 -5.50
C THR A 65 -7.10 -2.92 -5.97
N ARG A 66 -6.33 -3.77 -5.30
CA ARG A 66 -6.39 -5.22 -5.48
C ARG A 66 -6.57 -5.90 -4.14
N THR A 67 -7.46 -6.89 -4.10
CA THR A 67 -7.81 -7.61 -2.87
C THR A 67 -7.81 -9.10 -3.07
N TRP A 68 -7.43 -9.84 -2.02
CA TRP A 68 -7.55 -11.29 -1.94
C TRP A 68 -8.22 -11.67 -0.63
N GLN A 69 -9.15 -12.64 -0.68
CA GLN A 69 -9.66 -13.39 0.48
C GLN A 69 -8.62 -14.41 0.96
N ARG A 70 -7.39 -13.91 1.17
CA ARG A 70 -6.25 -14.64 1.71
C ARG A 70 -5.30 -13.67 2.40
N ALA A 71 -4.82 -14.01 3.59
CA ALA A 71 -3.71 -13.33 4.24
C ALA A 71 -2.38 -13.85 3.68
N TRP A 72 -1.67 -13.01 2.93
CA TRP A 72 -0.35 -13.35 2.40
C TRP A 72 0.73 -13.04 3.43
N GLY A 73 1.77 -13.88 3.49
CA GLY A 73 2.97 -13.54 4.26
C GLY A 73 3.67 -12.30 3.68
N LYS A 74 4.34 -11.52 4.55
CA LYS A 74 4.99 -10.24 4.22
C LYS A 74 5.81 -10.27 2.93
N LYS A 75 6.69 -11.27 2.76
CA LYS A 75 7.54 -11.41 1.55
C LYS A 75 6.70 -11.57 0.27
N THR A 76 5.65 -12.36 0.33
CA THR A 76 4.73 -12.56 -0.79
C THR A 76 3.93 -11.29 -1.08
N ALA A 77 3.44 -10.61 -0.05
CA ALA A 77 2.73 -9.35 -0.20
C ALA A 77 3.59 -8.27 -0.89
N VAL A 78 4.88 -8.16 -0.55
CA VAL A 78 5.82 -7.25 -1.22
C VAL A 78 5.99 -7.58 -2.69
N ARG A 79 6.14 -8.87 -3.03
CA ARG A 79 6.22 -9.29 -4.44
C ARG A 79 4.95 -8.93 -5.20
N LEU A 80 3.78 -9.24 -4.62
CA LEU A 80 2.48 -8.92 -5.20
C LEU A 80 2.27 -7.41 -5.38
N ALA A 81 2.78 -6.59 -4.46
CA ALA A 81 2.75 -5.13 -4.60
C ALA A 81 3.53 -4.62 -5.81
N ARG A 82 4.75 -5.16 -6.02
CA ARG A 82 5.56 -4.81 -7.20
C ARG A 82 4.91 -5.26 -8.50
N GLU A 83 4.40 -6.49 -8.53
CA GLU A 83 3.67 -7.04 -9.69
C GLU A 83 2.41 -6.22 -9.99
N PHE A 84 1.65 -5.84 -8.95
CA PHE A 84 0.45 -5.03 -9.06
C PHE A 84 0.75 -3.64 -9.66
N ALA A 85 1.76 -2.93 -9.14
CA ALA A 85 2.16 -1.64 -9.70
C ALA A 85 2.54 -1.76 -11.18
N LYS A 86 3.34 -2.78 -11.53
CA LYS A 86 3.73 -3.03 -12.91
C LYS A 86 2.52 -3.25 -13.82
N GLN A 87 1.57 -4.09 -13.40
CA GLN A 87 0.36 -4.40 -14.18
C GLN A 87 -0.52 -3.17 -14.40
N VAL A 88 -0.72 -2.35 -13.36
CA VAL A 88 -1.48 -1.09 -13.48
C VAL A 88 -0.82 -0.14 -14.49
N VAL A 89 0.51 -0.11 -14.53
CA VAL A 89 1.26 0.75 -15.46
C VAL A 89 1.27 0.21 -16.88
N THR A 90 1.37 -1.12 -17.07
CA THR A 90 1.36 -1.73 -18.41
C THR A 90 -0.04 -1.86 -19.01
N GLY A 91 -1.09 -1.74 -18.19
CA GLY A 91 -2.49 -1.87 -18.63
C GLY A 91 -2.96 -3.32 -18.76
N ASP A 92 -2.21 -4.27 -18.22
CA ASP A 92 -2.59 -5.68 -18.15
C ASP A 92 -3.41 -5.90 -16.86
N GLU A 93 -4.72 -5.62 -16.91
CA GLU A 93 -5.67 -5.99 -15.85
C GLU A 93 -6.10 -7.47 -15.94
#